data_AF-A0A8H5FR26-F1
#
_entry.id   AF-A0A8H5FR26-F1
#
_cell.length_a   1.000
_cell.length_b   1.000
_cell.length_c   1.000
_cell.angle_alpha   90.00
_cell.angle_beta   90.00
_cell.angle_gamma   90.00
#
_symmetry.space_group_name_H-M   'P 1'
#
loop_
_entity.id
_entity.type
_entity.pdbx_description
1 polymer ?
#
loop_
_entity_poly.entity_id
_entity_poly.type
_entity_poly.pdbx_seq_one_letter_code
_entity_poly.pdbx_strand_id
1 'polypeptide(L)'
;MVGPAMTLGNTFGAFEVGTLIAVCLFGMVTVQTEFYFREFRDDKRWLKCSVALVWLLEAGHTVGVCFELYRTTIVYAGRPLEYNSFKGIGVATLLGGIITMIVQSFFSLRTWRLLPSPYRFIGLFCIIASVVRCGFSTWLSEIALTATSLVGYLVKNQWLITMLLSMGGALDVVVALSMMYFFLTKRKNALQTTTRVVDRLVGFTVRTGFLTSMTAIGALVAFQLAPNTYIWVGFYVCLAKLYTNAFLSALNARQELRRTMGTSGLVVENSTSNFERLTRRRPSISVVVDIQTERDIELQDNPVKWDHSATTPSSSSLEKESGVPFP
;
A
#
# COMPACT_ATOMS: atom_id res chain seq x y z
N MET A 1 -9.77 34.40 -3.08
CA MET A 1 -8.47 34.59 -3.76
C MET A 1 -8.74 34.56 -5.25
N VAL A 2 -8.38 35.60 -5.99
CA VAL A 2 -8.51 35.60 -7.46
C VAL A 2 -7.32 34.79 -7.99
N GLY A 3 -7.58 33.62 -8.57
CA GLY A 3 -6.55 32.77 -9.15
C GLY A 3 -5.84 33.45 -10.34
N PRO A 4 -4.72 32.90 -10.84
CA PRO A 4 -4.00 33.47 -11.97
C PRO A 4 -4.90 33.59 -13.22
N ALA A 5 -4.65 34.61 -14.04
CA ALA A 5 -5.36 34.79 -15.30
C ALA A 5 -5.18 33.55 -16.21
N MET A 6 -6.25 33.16 -16.91
CA MET A 6 -6.20 32.02 -17.83
C MET A 6 -5.34 32.37 -19.05
N THR A 7 -4.38 31.52 -19.36
CA THR A 7 -3.53 31.58 -20.55
C THR A 7 -3.59 30.23 -21.26
N LEU A 8 -3.20 30.19 -22.54
CA LEU A 8 -3.13 28.92 -23.27
C LEU A 8 -2.19 27.92 -22.58
N GLY A 9 -1.10 28.43 -21.97
CA GLY A 9 -0.10 27.62 -21.28
C GLY A 9 -0.61 26.97 -19.99
N ASN A 10 -1.31 27.70 -19.12
CA ASN A 10 -1.81 27.15 -17.85
C ASN A 10 -3.12 26.35 -18.00
N THR A 11 -3.75 26.40 -19.18
CA THR A 11 -4.91 25.57 -19.53
C THR A 11 -4.47 24.40 -20.40
N PHE A 12 -4.57 24.53 -21.73
CA PHE A 12 -4.31 23.45 -22.67
C PHE A 12 -2.85 22.97 -22.63
N GLY A 13 -1.87 23.87 -22.45
CA GLY A 13 -0.47 23.48 -22.30
C GLY A 13 -0.22 22.59 -21.08
N ALA A 14 -0.80 22.94 -19.92
CA ALA A 14 -0.68 22.13 -18.71
C ALA A 14 -1.38 20.76 -18.87
N PHE A 15 -2.53 20.73 -19.54
CA PHE A 15 -3.24 19.49 -19.85
C PHE A 15 -2.45 18.60 -20.83
N GLU A 16 -1.82 19.20 -21.84
CA GLU A 16 -0.96 18.52 -22.81
C GLU A 16 0.27 17.91 -22.14
N VAL A 17 0.99 18.66 -21.30
CA VAL A 17 2.13 18.15 -20.52
C VAL A 17 1.71 16.98 -19.64
N GLY A 18 0.61 17.12 -18.90
CA GLY A 18 0.07 16.04 -18.08
C GLY A 18 -0.30 14.79 -18.90
N THR A 19 -0.86 14.99 -20.10
CA THR A 19 -1.21 13.90 -21.01
C THR A 19 0.04 13.19 -21.55
N LEU A 20 1.09 13.92 -21.92
CA LEU A 20 2.35 13.33 -22.38
C LEU A 20 2.99 12.47 -21.29
N ILE A 21 3.05 12.98 -20.06
CA ILE A 21 3.54 12.22 -18.90
C ILE A 21 2.67 10.97 -18.71
N ALA A 22 1.34 11.12 -18.77
CA ALA A 22 0.41 10.01 -18.66
C ALA A 22 0.67 8.94 -19.74
N VAL A 23 0.85 9.31 -21.01
CA VAL A 23 1.14 8.33 -22.07
C VAL A 23 2.46 7.59 -21.80
N CYS A 24 3.50 8.26 -21.32
CA CYS A 24 4.75 7.62 -20.89
C CYS A 24 4.52 6.63 -19.73
N LEU A 25 3.74 7.02 -18.71
CA LEU A 25 3.38 6.14 -17.60
C LEU A 25 2.58 4.90 -18.09
N PHE A 26 1.74 5.03 -19.12
CA PHE A 26 1.03 3.91 -19.73
C PHE A 26 1.97 2.96 -20.48
N GLY A 27 3.02 3.49 -21.12
CA GLY A 27 4.11 2.68 -21.67
C GLY A 27 4.74 1.80 -20.60
N MET A 28 5.06 2.37 -19.43
CA MET A 28 5.58 1.60 -18.29
C MET A 28 4.60 0.55 -17.76
N VAL A 29 3.31 0.88 -17.68
CA VAL A 29 2.24 -0.08 -17.34
C VAL A 29 2.26 -1.26 -18.30
N THR A 30 2.38 -0.99 -19.60
CA THR A 30 2.37 -2.04 -20.63
C THR A 30 3.58 -2.97 -20.50
N VAL A 31 4.78 -2.42 -20.31
CA VAL A 31 6.00 -3.21 -20.08
C VAL A 31 5.87 -4.05 -18.80
N GLN A 32 5.38 -3.47 -17.70
CA GLN A 32 5.20 -4.20 -16.44
C GLN A 32 4.13 -5.31 -16.53
N THR A 33 3.07 -5.09 -17.30
CA THR A 33 2.04 -6.10 -17.58
C THR A 33 2.60 -7.26 -18.41
N GLU A 34 3.38 -6.96 -19.45
CA GLU A 34 4.02 -7.99 -20.27
C GLU A 34 4.98 -8.86 -19.44
N PHE A 35 5.82 -8.20 -18.64
CA PHE A 35 6.72 -8.85 -17.71
C PHE A 35 5.95 -9.74 -16.72
N TYR A 36 4.83 -9.27 -16.17
CA TYR A 36 3.99 -10.04 -15.24
C TYR A 36 3.50 -11.35 -15.86
N PHE A 37 2.96 -11.29 -17.08
CA PHE A 37 2.43 -12.49 -17.76
C PHE A 37 3.53 -13.48 -18.16
N ARG A 38 4.74 -13.00 -18.44
CA ARG A 38 5.89 -13.84 -18.75
C ARG A 38 6.41 -14.60 -17.52
N GLU A 39 6.60 -13.88 -16.41
CA GLU A 39 7.25 -14.42 -15.21
C GLU A 39 6.29 -15.22 -14.31
N PHE A 40 5.02 -14.81 -14.22
CA PHE A 40 4.06 -15.40 -13.28
C PHE A 40 3.04 -16.30 -13.99
N ARG A 41 3.53 -17.32 -14.71
CA ARG A 41 2.67 -18.27 -15.44
C ARG A 41 1.75 -19.10 -14.54
N ASP A 42 2.16 -19.37 -13.31
CA ASP A 42 1.40 -20.21 -12.37
C ASP A 42 0.58 -19.39 -11.34
N ASP A 43 0.53 -18.07 -11.48
CA ASP A 43 -0.27 -17.23 -10.60
C ASP A 43 -1.78 -17.51 -10.75
N LYS A 44 -2.51 -17.31 -9.65
CA LYS A 44 -3.95 -17.54 -9.58
C LYS A 44 -4.68 -16.77 -10.67
N ARG A 45 -5.67 -17.41 -11.32
CA ARG A 45 -6.44 -16.84 -12.44
C ARG A 45 -7.05 -15.48 -12.10
N TRP A 46 -7.55 -15.27 -10.88
CA TRP A 46 -8.11 -13.98 -10.47
C TRP A 46 -7.10 -12.82 -10.57
N LEU A 47 -5.82 -13.03 -10.21
CA LEU A 47 -4.78 -12.00 -10.33
C LEU A 47 -4.51 -11.67 -11.80
N LYS A 48 -4.42 -12.69 -12.64
CA LYS A 48 -4.23 -12.53 -14.08
C LYS A 48 -5.39 -11.75 -14.71
N CYS A 49 -6.62 -12.10 -14.35
CA CYS A 49 -7.81 -11.36 -14.79
C CYS A 49 -7.79 -9.91 -14.30
N SER A 50 -7.42 -9.66 -13.04
CA SER A 50 -7.29 -8.30 -12.51
C SER A 50 -6.22 -7.49 -13.27
N VAL A 51 -5.06 -8.07 -13.56
CA VAL A 51 -3.99 -7.40 -14.32
C VAL A 51 -4.44 -7.09 -15.75
N ALA A 52 -5.04 -8.05 -16.45
CA ALA A 52 -5.58 -7.84 -17.79
C ALA A 52 -6.68 -6.76 -17.80
N LEU A 53 -7.61 -6.82 -16.85
CA LEU A 53 -8.70 -5.85 -16.71
C LEU A 53 -8.16 -4.45 -16.47
N VAL A 54 -7.25 -4.27 -15.51
CA VAL A 54 -6.65 -2.96 -15.22
C VAL A 54 -5.90 -2.41 -16.43
N TRP A 55 -5.16 -3.24 -17.17
CA TRP A 55 -4.49 -2.81 -18.40
C TRP A 55 -5.48 -2.35 -19.49
N LEU A 56 -6.58 -3.08 -19.70
CA LEU A 56 -7.64 -2.69 -20.64
C LEU A 56 -8.32 -1.37 -20.24
N LEU A 57 -8.61 -1.21 -18.95
CA LEU A 57 -9.18 0.04 -18.43
C LEU A 57 -8.21 1.21 -18.60
N GLU A 58 -6.91 1.02 -18.36
CA GLU A 58 -5.87 2.03 -18.60
C GLU A 58 -5.74 2.41 -20.08
N ALA A 59 -5.84 1.43 -20.98
CA ALA A 59 -5.85 1.68 -22.41
C ALA A 59 -7.06 2.57 -22.78
N GLY A 60 -8.27 2.22 -22.31
CA GLY A 60 -9.47 3.03 -22.52
C GLY A 60 -9.36 4.44 -21.91
N HIS A 61 -8.83 4.55 -20.69
CA HIS A 61 -8.58 5.85 -20.06
C HIS A 61 -7.60 6.69 -20.88
N THR A 62 -6.53 6.08 -21.38
CA THR A 62 -5.51 6.78 -22.18
C THR A 62 -6.08 7.25 -23.51
N VAL A 63 -6.88 6.41 -24.18
CA VAL A 63 -7.61 6.81 -25.40
C VAL A 63 -8.55 7.98 -25.12
N GLY A 64 -9.31 7.94 -24.03
CA GLY A 64 -10.23 9.02 -23.66
C GLY A 64 -9.52 10.36 -23.42
N VAL A 65 -8.38 10.34 -22.72
CA VAL A 65 -7.56 11.54 -22.47
C VAL A 65 -6.94 12.07 -23.76
N CYS A 66 -6.34 11.21 -24.59
CA CYS A 66 -5.74 11.62 -25.87
C CYS A 66 -6.79 12.16 -26.85
N PHE A 67 -7.98 11.55 -26.88
CA PHE A 67 -9.10 12.02 -27.68
C PHE A 67 -9.51 13.44 -27.27
N GLU A 68 -9.60 13.69 -25.96
CA GLU A 68 -9.95 15.03 -25.48
C GLU A 68 -8.85 16.05 -25.79
N LEU A 69 -7.58 15.67 -25.61
CA LEU A 69 -6.45 16.51 -25.96
C LEU A 69 -6.53 16.93 -27.43
N TYR A 70 -6.68 15.96 -28.35
CA TYR A 70 -6.79 16.25 -29.78
C TYR A 70 -7.96 17.17 -30.11
N ARG A 71 -9.13 16.96 -29.48
CA ARG A 71 -10.28 17.83 -29.71
C ARG A 71 -10.04 19.26 -29.23
N THR A 72 -9.48 19.40 -28.04
CA THR A 72 -9.24 20.70 -27.42
C THR A 72 -8.17 21.51 -28.14
N THR A 73 -7.08 20.86 -28.57
CA THR A 73 -5.93 21.56 -29.17
C THR A 73 -6.03 21.70 -30.69
N ILE A 74 -6.66 20.76 -31.39
CA ILE A 74 -6.72 20.75 -32.85
C ILE A 74 -8.12 21.09 -33.36
N VAL A 75 -9.15 20.35 -32.95
CA VAL A 75 -10.50 20.49 -33.53
C VAL A 75 -11.12 21.85 -33.19
N TYR A 76 -10.97 22.30 -31.95
CA TYR A 76 -11.50 23.58 -31.47
C TYR A 76 -10.42 24.68 -31.37
N ALA A 77 -9.30 24.50 -32.08
CA ALA A 77 -8.23 25.50 -32.12
C ALA A 77 -8.79 26.87 -32.54
N GLY A 78 -8.54 27.90 -31.72
CA GLY A 78 -9.03 29.26 -31.98
C GLY A 78 -10.54 29.46 -31.81
N ARG A 79 -11.30 28.42 -31.42
CA ARG A 79 -12.75 28.48 -31.17
C ARG A 79 -13.13 27.91 -29.77
N PRO A 80 -12.52 28.42 -28.68
CA PRO A 80 -12.75 27.86 -27.34
C PRO A 80 -14.20 27.95 -26.87
N LEU A 81 -14.97 28.92 -27.38
CA LEU A 81 -16.39 29.11 -27.03
C LEU A 81 -17.31 28.03 -27.64
N GLU A 82 -16.87 27.33 -28.68
CA GLU A 82 -17.60 26.19 -29.25
C GLU A 82 -17.34 24.90 -28.47
N TYR A 83 -16.31 24.89 -27.62
CA TYR A 83 -15.92 23.75 -26.82
C TYR A 83 -16.59 23.77 -25.44
N ASN A 84 -17.81 23.22 -25.38
CA ASN A 84 -18.67 23.31 -24.21
C ASN A 84 -18.84 21.99 -23.43
N SER A 85 -18.22 20.88 -23.85
CA SER A 85 -18.45 19.57 -23.23
C SER A 85 -17.20 18.69 -23.26
N PHE A 86 -16.73 18.29 -22.08
CA PHE A 86 -15.55 17.46 -21.86
C PHE A 86 -15.91 15.97 -21.76
N LYS A 87 -16.43 15.41 -22.85
CA LYS A 87 -16.93 14.04 -22.86
C LYS A 87 -15.81 13.01 -22.70
N GLY A 88 -14.63 13.25 -23.28
CA GLY A 88 -13.48 12.37 -23.14
C GLY A 88 -12.98 12.29 -21.70
N ILE A 89 -12.92 13.43 -21.00
CA ILE A 89 -12.55 13.46 -19.57
C ILE A 89 -13.62 12.84 -18.69
N GLY A 90 -14.91 12.97 -19.03
CA GLY A 90 -15.98 12.24 -18.33
C GLY A 90 -15.75 10.73 -18.37
N VAL A 91 -15.58 10.15 -19.56
CA VAL A 91 -15.27 8.71 -19.70
C VAL A 91 -13.97 8.33 -18.99
N ALA A 92 -12.91 9.15 -19.12
CA ALA A 92 -11.65 8.90 -18.42
C ALA A 92 -11.83 8.92 -16.88
N THR A 93 -12.68 9.80 -16.35
CA THR A 93 -13.01 9.89 -14.92
C THR A 93 -13.71 8.63 -14.44
N LEU A 94 -14.65 8.08 -15.22
CA LEU A 94 -15.29 6.80 -14.91
C LEU A 94 -14.27 5.66 -14.86
N LEU A 95 -13.48 5.51 -15.92
CA LEU A 95 -12.46 4.46 -16.01
C LEU A 95 -11.42 4.59 -14.89
N GLY A 96 -10.97 5.82 -14.61
CA GLY A 96 -10.07 6.14 -13.51
C GLY A 96 -10.65 5.76 -12.15
N GLY A 97 -11.93 6.05 -11.91
CA GLY A 97 -12.64 5.61 -10.71
C GLY A 97 -12.60 4.09 -10.51
N ILE A 98 -12.86 3.33 -11.58
CA ILE A 98 -12.85 1.86 -11.54
C ILE A 98 -11.43 1.32 -11.33
N ILE A 99 -10.43 1.84 -12.07
CA ILE A 99 -9.02 1.46 -11.92
C ILE A 99 -8.58 1.67 -10.47
N THR A 100 -8.83 2.86 -9.94
CA THR A 100 -8.40 3.22 -8.59
C THR A 100 -9.12 2.39 -7.52
N MET A 101 -10.39 2.03 -7.71
CA MET A 101 -11.10 1.10 -6.82
C MET A 101 -10.45 -0.28 -6.82
N ILE A 102 -10.14 -0.85 -7.99
CA ILE A 102 -9.51 -2.17 -8.09
C ILE A 102 -8.13 -2.17 -7.40
N VAL A 103 -7.31 -1.16 -7.68
CA VAL A 103 -5.97 -1.03 -7.11
C VAL A 103 -6.01 -0.81 -5.59
N GLN A 104 -6.84 0.12 -5.11
CA GLN A 104 -6.97 0.38 -3.67
C GLN A 104 -7.55 -0.83 -2.93
N SER A 105 -8.51 -1.54 -3.54
CA SER A 105 -9.03 -2.80 -2.97
C SER A 105 -7.93 -3.85 -2.87
N PHE A 106 -7.07 -3.99 -3.87
CA PHE A 106 -5.94 -4.93 -3.83
C PHE A 106 -4.98 -4.63 -2.67
N PHE A 107 -4.56 -3.37 -2.52
CA PHE A 107 -3.66 -2.99 -1.42
C PHE A 107 -4.35 -3.10 -0.05
N SER A 108 -5.63 -2.74 0.04
CA SER A 108 -6.40 -2.82 1.28
C SER A 108 -6.65 -4.27 1.72
N LEU A 109 -6.93 -5.18 0.77
CA LEU A 109 -7.02 -6.62 1.02
C LEU A 109 -5.69 -7.18 1.50
N ARG A 110 -4.57 -6.69 0.95
CA ARG A 110 -3.23 -7.06 1.42
C ARG A 110 -3.01 -6.58 2.86
N THR A 111 -3.40 -5.36 3.20
CA THR A 111 -3.37 -4.83 4.56
C THR A 111 -4.22 -5.68 5.52
N TRP A 112 -5.46 -6.02 5.16
CA TRP A 112 -6.35 -6.87 5.97
C TRP A 112 -5.74 -8.26 6.29
N ARG A 113 -5.07 -8.88 5.30
CA ARG A 113 -4.47 -10.22 5.47
C ARG A 113 -3.16 -10.21 6.24
N LEU A 114 -2.38 -9.13 6.15
CA LEU A 114 -1.05 -9.06 6.77
C LEU A 114 -1.10 -8.54 8.20
N LEU A 115 -1.94 -7.56 8.51
CA LEU A 115 -1.94 -6.93 9.83
C LEU A 115 -2.55 -7.85 10.90
N PRO A 116 -1.96 -7.90 12.11
CA PRO A 116 -2.56 -8.62 13.24
C PRO A 116 -3.85 -7.93 13.73
N SER A 117 -4.69 -8.68 14.44
CA SER A 117 -5.85 -8.11 15.13
C SER A 117 -5.37 -7.16 16.26
N PRO A 118 -5.97 -5.97 16.45
CA PRO A 118 -7.16 -5.43 15.77
C PRO A 118 -6.86 -4.62 14.48
N TYR A 119 -5.60 -4.30 14.17
CA TYR A 119 -5.24 -3.41 13.06
C TYR A 119 -5.68 -3.90 11.67
N ARG A 120 -5.98 -5.20 11.50
CA ARG A 120 -6.60 -5.73 10.28
C ARG A 120 -7.85 -4.95 9.84
N PHE A 121 -8.66 -4.43 10.78
CA PHE A 121 -9.89 -3.68 10.46
C PHE A 121 -9.66 -2.41 9.63
N ILE A 122 -8.46 -1.84 9.65
CA ILE A 122 -8.07 -0.72 8.78
C ILE A 122 -8.20 -1.12 7.30
N GLY A 123 -7.81 -2.35 6.95
CA GLY A 123 -7.92 -2.84 5.59
C GLY A 123 -9.37 -2.97 5.12
N LEU A 124 -10.28 -3.44 5.98
CA LEU A 124 -11.71 -3.53 5.66
C LEU A 124 -12.33 -2.15 5.48
N PHE A 125 -12.00 -1.21 6.36
CA PHE A 125 -12.41 0.19 6.23
C PHE A 125 -11.96 0.78 4.90
N CYS A 126 -10.70 0.57 4.50
CA CYS A 126 -10.17 1.09 3.24
C CYS A 126 -10.84 0.49 2.00
N ILE A 127 -11.24 -0.80 2.05
CA ILE A 127 -12.01 -1.43 0.97
C ILE A 127 -13.37 -0.73 0.81
N ILE A 128 -14.12 -0.59 1.91
CA ILE A 128 -15.44 0.06 1.89
C ILE A 128 -15.32 1.50 1.41
N ALA A 129 -14.34 2.23 1.92
CA ALA A 129 -14.04 3.60 1.50
C ALA A 129 -13.72 3.67 0.00
N SER A 130 -12.94 2.74 -0.55
CA SER A 130 -12.61 2.73 -1.98
C SER A 130 -13.84 2.50 -2.89
N VAL A 131 -14.78 1.66 -2.46
CA VAL A 131 -16.04 1.41 -3.19
C VAL A 131 -16.93 2.64 -3.15
N VAL A 132 -17.08 3.27 -1.97
CA VAL A 132 -17.83 4.52 -1.81
C VAL A 132 -17.23 5.63 -2.69
N ARG A 133 -15.90 5.75 -2.69
CA ARG A 133 -15.18 6.71 -3.55
C ARG A 133 -15.44 6.44 -5.04
N CYS A 134 -15.49 5.18 -5.46
CA CYS A 134 -15.83 4.81 -6.84
C CYS A 134 -17.26 5.23 -7.22
N GLY A 135 -18.22 5.10 -6.30
CA GLY A 135 -19.59 5.59 -6.48
C GLY A 135 -19.62 7.10 -6.70
N PHE A 136 -18.94 7.87 -5.85
CA PHE A 136 -18.80 9.32 -6.03
C PHE A 136 -18.08 9.70 -7.33
N SER A 137 -17.07 8.93 -7.75
CA SER A 137 -16.37 9.14 -9.02
C SER A 137 -17.27 8.89 -10.23
N THR A 138 -18.14 7.88 -10.14
CA THR A 138 -19.13 7.55 -11.17
C THR A 138 -20.17 8.66 -11.29
N TRP A 139 -20.65 9.17 -10.15
CA TRP A 139 -21.54 10.31 -10.11
C TRP A 139 -20.91 11.57 -10.71
N LEU A 140 -19.64 11.87 -10.37
CA LEU A 140 -18.90 12.97 -10.98
C LEU A 140 -18.78 12.80 -12.50
N SER A 141 -18.50 11.58 -12.98
CA SER A 141 -18.44 11.27 -14.40
C SER A 141 -19.76 11.51 -15.11
N GLU A 142 -20.89 11.13 -14.53
CA GLU A 142 -22.22 11.35 -15.13
C GLU A 142 -22.49 12.85 -15.31
N ILE A 143 -22.15 13.65 -14.29
CA ILE A 143 -22.28 15.10 -14.34
C ILE A 143 -21.34 15.67 -15.41
N ALA A 144 -20.12 15.16 -15.54
CA ALA A 144 -19.17 15.60 -16.58
C ALA A 144 -19.66 15.30 -18.00
N LEU A 145 -20.31 14.14 -18.22
CA LEU A 145 -20.85 13.74 -19.52
C LEU A 145 -22.08 14.55 -19.94
N THR A 146 -22.86 15.02 -18.98
CA THR A 146 -24.09 15.81 -19.20
C THR A 146 -23.86 17.32 -19.12
N ALA A 147 -22.69 17.75 -18.67
CA ALA A 147 -22.35 19.16 -18.56
C ALA A 147 -22.26 19.85 -19.94
N THR A 148 -22.96 20.98 -20.03
CA THR A 148 -22.94 21.92 -21.16
C THR A 148 -22.03 23.12 -20.92
N SER A 149 -21.46 23.27 -19.72
CA SER A 149 -20.50 24.32 -19.38
C SER A 149 -19.47 23.79 -18.40
N LEU A 150 -18.18 23.95 -18.73
CA LEU A 150 -17.07 23.55 -17.86
C LEU A 150 -17.03 24.38 -16.58
N VAL A 151 -17.21 25.70 -16.67
CA VAL A 151 -17.13 26.59 -15.50
C VAL A 151 -18.27 26.27 -14.53
N GLY A 152 -19.49 26.09 -15.05
CA GLY A 152 -20.64 25.67 -14.23
C GLY A 152 -20.41 24.31 -13.57
N TYR A 153 -19.79 23.37 -14.30
CA TYR A 153 -19.41 22.06 -13.77
C TYR A 153 -18.41 22.16 -12.61
N LEU A 154 -17.32 22.92 -12.77
CA LEU A 154 -16.26 23.01 -11.76
C LEU A 154 -16.73 23.72 -10.50
N VAL A 155 -17.46 24.84 -10.64
CA VAL A 155 -17.97 25.61 -9.48
C VAL A 155 -19.01 24.80 -8.71
N LYS A 156 -19.96 24.16 -9.40
CA LYS A 156 -21.03 23.39 -8.75
C LYS A 156 -20.52 22.12 -8.07
N ASN A 157 -19.51 21.47 -8.64
CA ASN A 157 -19.00 20.17 -8.17
C ASN A 157 -17.64 20.28 -7.46
N GLN A 158 -17.21 21.49 -7.08
CA GLN A 158 -15.92 21.71 -6.40
C GLN A 158 -15.78 20.86 -5.13
N TRP A 159 -16.86 20.75 -4.35
CA TRP A 159 -16.88 19.95 -3.12
C TRP A 159 -16.63 18.47 -3.42
N LEU A 160 -17.21 17.93 -4.50
CA LEU A 160 -17.11 16.52 -4.89
C LEU A 160 -15.71 16.18 -5.39
N ILE A 161 -15.12 17.05 -6.22
CA ILE A 161 -13.74 16.91 -6.70
C ILE A 161 -12.75 16.96 -5.52
N THR A 162 -12.92 17.92 -4.62
CA THR A 162 -12.07 18.07 -3.43
C THR A 162 -12.19 16.85 -2.51
N MET A 163 -13.40 16.33 -2.31
CA MET A 163 -13.66 15.12 -1.52
C MET A 163 -12.95 13.91 -2.14
N LEU A 164 -13.09 13.70 -3.45
CA LEU A 164 -12.47 12.57 -4.17
C LEU A 164 -10.94 12.60 -4.08
N LEU A 165 -10.32 13.77 -4.29
CA LEU A 165 -8.86 13.93 -4.20
C LEU A 165 -8.35 13.78 -2.76
N SER A 166 -9.03 14.41 -1.79
CA SER A 166 -8.66 14.32 -0.37
C SER A 166 -8.78 12.89 0.16
N MET A 167 -9.90 12.23 -0.15
CA MET A 167 -10.16 10.85 0.25
C MET A 167 -9.18 9.88 -0.41
N GLY A 168 -8.86 10.09 -1.69
CA GLY A 168 -7.83 9.32 -2.39
C GLY A 168 -6.45 9.43 -1.71
N GLY A 169 -5.99 10.66 -1.49
CA GLY A 169 -4.71 10.90 -0.81
C GLY A 169 -4.68 10.36 0.63
N ALA A 170 -5.76 10.52 1.39
CA ALA A 170 -5.86 10.01 2.75
C ALA A 170 -5.81 8.48 2.80
N LEU A 171 -6.53 7.79 1.89
CA LEU A 171 -6.48 6.33 1.79
C LEU A 171 -5.09 5.82 1.46
N ASP A 172 -4.38 6.49 0.55
CA ASP A 172 -3.02 6.12 0.16
C ASP A 172 -2.06 6.24 1.33
N VAL A 173 -2.13 7.34 2.09
CA VAL A 173 -1.32 7.55 3.30
C VAL A 173 -1.63 6.49 4.35
N VAL A 174 -2.91 6.22 4.62
CA VAL A 174 -3.31 5.21 5.62
C VAL A 174 -2.82 3.82 5.23
N VAL A 175 -2.99 3.41 3.98
CA VAL A 175 -2.53 2.10 3.49
C VAL A 175 -1.00 2.02 3.53
N ALA A 176 -0.29 3.05 3.08
CA ALA A 176 1.17 3.09 3.09
C ALA A 176 1.74 3.01 4.51
N LEU A 177 1.22 3.82 5.44
CA LEU A 177 1.64 3.83 6.84
C LEU A 177 1.31 2.50 7.53
N SER A 178 0.14 1.92 7.25
CA SER A 178 -0.28 0.63 7.81
C SER A 178 0.67 -0.50 7.36
N MET A 179 1.00 -0.55 6.07
CA MET A 179 1.95 -1.52 5.55
C MET A 179 3.35 -1.29 6.13
N MET A 180 3.82 -0.04 6.21
CA MET A 180 5.11 0.32 6.81
C MET A 180 5.20 -0.12 8.27
N TYR A 181 4.18 0.15 9.08
CA TYR A 181 4.13 -0.27 10.48
C TYR A 181 4.25 -1.80 10.63
N PHE A 182 3.50 -2.56 9.83
CA PHE A 182 3.56 -4.02 9.84
C PHE A 182 4.97 -4.53 9.54
N PHE A 183 5.62 -3.97 8.52
CA PHE A 183 6.96 -4.38 8.13
C PHE A 183 8.02 -4.04 9.18
N LEU A 184 7.97 -2.85 9.79
CA LEU A 184 8.91 -2.47 10.86
C LEU A 184 8.78 -3.41 12.07
N THR A 185 7.55 -3.82 12.40
CA THR A 185 7.30 -4.76 13.49
C THR A 185 7.85 -6.15 13.16
N LYS A 186 7.64 -6.64 11.94
CA LYS A 186 8.15 -7.95 11.52
C LYS A 186 9.68 -7.97 11.36
N ARG A 187 10.29 -6.85 10.97
CA ARG A 187 11.75 -6.72 10.86
C ARG A 187 12.45 -6.95 12.21
N LYS A 188 11.87 -6.47 13.32
CA LYS A 188 12.44 -6.70 14.65
C LYS A 188 12.58 -8.18 15.02
N ASN A 189 11.73 -9.04 14.43
CA ASN A 189 11.65 -10.46 14.74
C ASN A 189 12.19 -11.36 13.60
N ALA A 190 12.85 -10.80 12.59
CA ALA A 190 13.22 -11.50 11.36
C ALA A 190 14.74 -11.76 11.26
N LEU A 191 15.11 -12.95 10.79
CA LEU A 191 16.49 -13.31 10.43
C LEU A 191 17.06 -12.34 9.37
N GLN A 192 18.38 -12.12 9.38
CA GLN A 192 19.07 -11.10 8.55
C GLN A 192 18.73 -11.16 7.05
N THR A 193 18.49 -12.35 6.51
CA THR A 193 18.07 -12.58 5.11
C THR A 193 16.64 -12.09 4.85
N THR A 194 15.71 -12.36 5.77
CA THR A 194 14.32 -11.90 5.72
C THR A 194 14.24 -10.39 5.86
N THR A 195 15.13 -9.79 6.66
CA THR A 195 15.22 -8.33 6.84
C THR A 195 15.57 -7.59 5.55
N ARG A 196 16.53 -8.09 4.75
CA ARG A 196 16.89 -7.47 3.45
C ARG A 196 15.75 -7.48 2.43
N VAL A 197 15.01 -8.57 2.39
CA VAL A 197 13.80 -8.72 1.57
C VAL A 197 12.72 -7.71 1.99
N VAL A 198 12.47 -7.62 3.30
CA VAL A 198 11.47 -6.73 3.87
C VAL A 198 11.82 -5.27 3.56
N ASP A 199 13.08 -4.87 3.73
CA ASP A 199 13.52 -3.49 3.47
C ASP A 199 13.31 -3.08 2.00
N ARG A 200 13.55 -3.98 1.03
CA ARG A 200 13.27 -3.69 -0.38
C ARG A 200 11.78 -3.57 -0.67
N LEU A 201 10.95 -4.43 -0.06
CA LEU A 201 9.50 -4.41 -0.27
C LEU A 201 8.86 -3.16 0.36
N VAL A 202 9.39 -2.72 1.51
CA VAL A 202 9.05 -1.45 2.16
C VAL A 202 9.47 -0.29 1.28
N GLY A 203 10.73 -0.26 0.85
CA GLY A 203 11.25 0.80 -0.03
C GLY A 203 10.42 0.94 -1.29
N PHE A 204 9.98 -0.18 -1.86
CA PHE A 204 9.11 -0.17 -3.04
C PHE A 204 7.71 0.39 -2.72
N THR A 205 7.05 -0.13 -1.70
CA THR A 205 5.69 0.27 -1.29
C THR A 205 5.64 1.74 -0.87
N VAL A 206 6.64 2.21 -0.13
CA VAL A 206 6.76 3.60 0.32
C VAL A 206 6.98 4.52 -0.87
N ARG A 207 7.90 4.20 -1.79
CA ARG A 207 8.13 5.03 -2.98
C ARG A 207 6.87 5.17 -3.83
N THR A 208 6.12 4.08 -4.02
CA THR A 208 4.91 4.12 -4.83
C THR A 208 3.75 4.83 -4.14
N GLY A 209 3.51 4.59 -2.85
CA GLY A 209 2.44 5.26 -2.11
C GLY A 209 2.71 6.74 -1.85
N PHE A 210 3.99 7.10 -1.70
CA PHE A 210 4.41 8.50 -1.61
C PHE A 210 4.17 9.24 -2.93
N LEU A 211 4.53 8.64 -4.06
CA LEU A 211 4.35 9.26 -5.38
C LEU A 211 2.87 9.50 -5.72
N THR A 212 1.97 8.55 -5.41
CA THR A 212 0.52 8.74 -5.63
C THR A 212 -0.03 9.83 -4.71
N SER A 213 0.37 9.83 -3.43
CA SER A 213 -0.04 10.84 -2.45
C SER A 213 0.42 12.24 -2.84
N MET A 214 1.69 12.41 -3.25
CA MET A 214 2.22 13.68 -3.73
C MET A 214 1.45 14.19 -4.96
N THR A 215 1.14 13.31 -5.90
CA THR A 215 0.41 13.68 -7.11
C THR A 215 -1.03 14.09 -6.77
N ALA A 216 -1.68 13.40 -5.82
CA ALA A 216 -3.03 13.73 -5.37
C ALA A 216 -3.07 15.07 -4.63
N ILE A 217 -2.09 15.32 -3.75
CA ILE A 217 -1.91 16.60 -3.07
C ILE A 217 -1.63 17.71 -4.09
N GLY A 218 -0.75 17.47 -5.07
CA GLY A 218 -0.47 18.42 -6.15
C GLY A 218 -1.70 18.78 -6.96
N ALA A 219 -2.52 17.78 -7.32
CA ALA A 219 -3.82 18.00 -7.98
C ALA A 219 -4.75 18.86 -7.12
N LEU A 220 -4.86 18.57 -5.82
CA LEU A 220 -5.72 19.29 -4.89
C LEU A 220 -5.26 20.73 -4.70
N VAL A 221 -3.96 20.96 -4.50
CA VAL A 221 -3.38 22.30 -4.35
C VAL A 221 -3.61 23.11 -5.64
N ALA A 222 -3.34 22.52 -6.80
CA ALA A 222 -3.60 23.18 -8.08
C ALA A 222 -5.08 23.52 -8.27
N PHE A 223 -5.99 22.62 -7.85
CA PHE A 223 -7.43 22.84 -7.94
C PHE A 223 -7.91 23.99 -7.04
N GLN A 224 -7.37 24.10 -5.82
CA GLN A 224 -7.78 25.14 -4.88
C GLN A 224 -7.15 26.51 -5.17
N LEU A 225 -5.91 26.55 -5.66
CA LEU A 225 -5.22 27.81 -5.95
C LEU A 225 -5.52 28.35 -7.35
N ALA A 226 -5.79 27.48 -8.32
CA ALA A 226 -6.02 27.85 -9.71
C ALA A 226 -7.19 27.06 -10.33
N PRO A 227 -8.41 27.17 -9.77
CA PRO A 227 -9.58 26.36 -10.19
C PRO A 227 -10.00 26.58 -11.66
N ASN A 228 -9.69 27.76 -12.21
CA ASN A 228 -10.01 28.11 -13.60
C ASN A 228 -8.96 27.60 -14.61
N THR A 229 -7.88 26.98 -14.14
CA THR A 229 -6.81 26.43 -14.98
C THR A 229 -6.94 24.90 -15.09
N TYR A 230 -6.21 24.28 -16.03
CA TYR A 230 -6.23 22.82 -16.20
C TYR A 230 -4.99 22.14 -15.61
N ILE A 231 -4.22 22.85 -14.79
CA ILE A 231 -3.05 22.31 -14.10
C ILE A 231 -3.45 21.09 -13.26
N TRP A 232 -4.55 21.20 -12.51
CA TRP A 232 -5.05 20.09 -11.69
C TRP A 232 -5.46 18.87 -12.54
N VAL A 233 -6.01 19.09 -13.75
CA VAL A 233 -6.35 18.03 -14.70
C VAL A 233 -5.10 17.28 -15.15
N GLY A 234 -4.00 18.00 -15.40
CA GLY A 234 -2.71 17.40 -15.76
C GLY A 234 -2.19 16.42 -14.68
N PHE A 235 -2.29 16.78 -13.41
CA PHE A 235 -1.99 15.86 -12.31
C PHE A 235 -3.01 14.71 -12.24
N TYR A 236 -4.29 15.03 -12.38
CA TYR A 236 -5.39 14.06 -12.29
C TYR A 236 -5.27 12.93 -13.31
N VAL A 237 -4.96 13.22 -14.58
CA VAL A 237 -4.83 12.18 -15.63
C VAL A 237 -3.63 11.26 -15.41
N CYS A 238 -2.65 11.68 -14.61
CA CYS A 238 -1.51 10.86 -14.21
C CYS A 238 -1.87 9.90 -13.05
N LEU A 239 -2.85 10.24 -12.19
CA LEU A 239 -3.15 9.47 -10.98
C LEU A 239 -3.49 8.01 -11.27
N ALA A 240 -4.44 7.75 -12.17
CA ALA A 240 -4.84 6.38 -12.51
C ALA A 240 -3.64 5.52 -12.89
N LYS A 241 -2.74 6.08 -13.72
CA LYS A 241 -1.53 5.38 -14.17
C LYS A 241 -0.52 5.16 -13.07
N LEU A 242 -0.35 6.12 -12.16
CA LEU A 242 0.51 5.94 -10.99
C LEU A 242 -0.03 4.84 -10.07
N TYR A 243 -1.35 4.75 -9.88
CA TYR A 243 -1.98 3.65 -9.17
C TYR A 243 -1.69 2.30 -9.84
N THR A 244 -1.89 2.21 -11.16
CA THR A 244 -1.62 0.97 -11.91
C THR A 244 -0.14 0.58 -11.87
N ASN A 245 0.78 1.55 -12.03
CA ASN A 245 2.22 1.32 -11.90
C ASN A 245 2.58 0.80 -10.50
N ALA A 246 2.00 1.39 -9.44
CA ALA A 246 2.21 0.93 -8.07
C ALA A 246 1.73 -0.53 -7.89
N PHE A 247 0.53 -0.83 -8.41
CA PHE A 247 -0.07 -2.16 -8.37
C PHE A 247 0.79 -3.22 -9.08
N LEU A 248 1.14 -2.98 -10.35
CA LEU A 248 1.92 -3.92 -11.15
C LEU A 248 3.30 -4.13 -10.56
N SER A 249 3.95 -3.06 -10.11
CA SER A 249 5.28 -3.19 -9.56
C SER A 249 5.26 -3.89 -8.18
N ALA A 250 4.20 -3.74 -7.38
CA ALA A 250 4.02 -4.54 -6.18
C ALA A 250 3.86 -6.05 -6.48
N LEU A 251 3.25 -6.41 -7.61
CA LEU A 251 3.16 -7.80 -8.08
C LEU A 251 4.51 -8.31 -8.62
N ASN A 252 5.19 -7.50 -9.43
CA ASN A 252 6.44 -7.85 -10.09
C ASN A 252 7.62 -7.94 -9.13
N ALA A 253 7.61 -7.17 -8.03
CA ALA A 253 8.60 -7.26 -6.96
C ALA A 253 8.70 -8.66 -6.32
N ARG A 254 7.69 -9.53 -6.51
CA ARG A 254 7.74 -10.92 -6.04
C ARG A 254 8.80 -11.76 -6.75
N GLN A 255 9.23 -11.39 -7.96
CA GLN A 255 10.32 -12.11 -8.63
C GLN A 255 11.63 -11.93 -7.86
N GLU A 256 11.98 -10.70 -7.52
CA GLU A 256 13.21 -10.40 -6.79
C GLU A 256 13.21 -11.07 -5.40
N LEU A 257 12.03 -11.18 -4.79
CA LEU A 257 11.82 -11.95 -3.57
C LEU A 257 12.15 -13.44 -3.77
N ARG A 258 11.62 -14.07 -4.82
CA ARG A 258 11.91 -15.48 -5.15
C ARG A 258 13.41 -15.69 -5.39
N ARG A 259 14.07 -14.78 -6.13
CA ARG A 259 15.53 -14.85 -6.38
C ARG A 259 16.33 -14.77 -5.09
N THR A 260 16.01 -13.80 -4.22
CA THR A 260 16.74 -13.61 -2.95
C THR A 260 16.60 -14.82 -2.01
N MET A 261 15.40 -15.41 -1.94
CA MET A 261 15.15 -16.62 -1.15
C MET A 261 15.86 -17.85 -1.74
N GLY A 262 15.85 -18.02 -3.07
CA GLY A 262 16.56 -19.10 -3.75
C GLY A 262 18.08 -19.06 -3.51
N THR A 263 18.71 -17.89 -3.65
CA THR A 263 20.15 -17.73 -3.38
C THR A 263 20.49 -18.01 -1.93
N SER A 264 19.63 -17.60 -0.99
CA SER A 264 19.87 -17.83 0.43
C SER A 264 19.72 -19.29 0.83
N GLY A 265 18.78 -20.03 0.22
CA GLY A 265 18.68 -21.48 0.38
C GLY A 265 19.95 -22.21 -0.09
N LEU A 266 20.48 -21.82 -1.25
CA LEU A 266 21.73 -22.39 -1.78
C LEU A 266 22.96 -22.11 -0.90
N VAL A 267 23.03 -20.93 -0.26
CA VAL A 267 24.12 -20.62 0.69
C VAL A 267 24.01 -21.44 1.98
N VAL A 268 22.79 -21.65 2.49
CA VAL A 268 22.56 -22.50 3.67
C VAL A 268 22.89 -23.96 3.35
N GLU A 269 22.43 -24.47 2.19
CA GLU A 269 22.69 -25.84 1.75
C GLU A 269 24.20 -26.10 1.47
N ASN A 270 24.91 -25.13 0.89
CA ASN A 270 26.37 -25.21 0.78
C ASN A 270 27.07 -25.15 2.14
N SER A 271 26.51 -24.45 3.12
CA SER A 271 27.10 -24.38 4.46
C SER A 271 26.88 -25.67 5.25
N THR A 272 25.69 -26.27 5.16
CA THR A 272 25.39 -27.57 5.80
C THR A 272 26.16 -28.72 5.15
N SER A 273 26.24 -28.77 3.81
CA SER A 273 27.02 -29.80 3.12
C SER A 273 28.53 -29.68 3.36
N ASN A 274 29.07 -28.46 3.48
CA ASN A 274 30.46 -28.26 3.88
C ASN A 274 30.68 -28.65 5.36
N PHE A 275 29.72 -28.37 6.24
CA PHE A 275 29.78 -28.81 7.63
C PHE A 275 29.74 -30.34 7.76
N GLU A 276 28.86 -31.03 7.02
CA GLU A 276 28.82 -32.49 6.95
C GLU A 276 30.12 -33.09 6.38
N ARG A 277 30.74 -32.43 5.39
CA ARG A 277 32.05 -32.85 4.88
C ARG A 277 33.17 -32.66 5.90
N LEU A 278 33.10 -31.63 6.75
CA LEU A 278 34.05 -31.38 7.82
C LEU A 278 33.87 -32.35 9.00
N THR A 279 32.63 -32.72 9.35
CA THR A 279 32.36 -33.72 10.40
C THR A 279 32.69 -35.14 9.96
N ARG A 280 32.58 -35.47 8.67
CA ARG A 280 32.96 -36.79 8.14
C ARG A 280 34.47 -37.04 8.09
N ARG A 281 35.31 -36.01 8.29
CA ARG A 281 36.78 -36.09 8.23
C ARG A 281 37.49 -36.08 9.59
N ARG A 282 36.76 -36.06 10.71
CA ARG A 282 37.36 -36.19 12.06
C ARG A 282 36.72 -37.36 12.82
N PRO A 283 37.49 -38.18 13.56
CA PRO A 283 36.89 -39.11 14.49
C PRO A 283 36.10 -38.31 15.54
N SER A 284 34.90 -38.80 15.82
CA SER A 284 33.84 -38.21 16.61
C SER A 284 34.31 -37.71 17.98
N ILE A 285 34.23 -36.39 18.19
CA ILE A 285 34.04 -35.80 19.52
C ILE A 285 32.58 -35.34 19.56
N SER A 286 31.75 -36.12 20.25
CA SER A 286 30.37 -35.76 20.56
C SER A 286 30.37 -34.62 21.58
N VAL A 287 30.13 -33.39 21.12
CA VAL A 287 29.78 -32.28 22.02
C VAL A 287 28.27 -32.36 22.24
N VAL A 288 27.88 -32.94 23.38
CA VAL A 288 26.51 -32.85 23.87
C VAL A 288 26.29 -31.42 24.35
N VAL A 289 25.50 -30.64 23.60
CA VAL A 289 24.99 -29.35 24.08
C VAL A 289 23.71 -29.67 24.85
N ASP A 290 23.82 -29.69 26.17
CA ASP A 290 22.67 -29.83 27.05
C ASP A 290 21.91 -28.50 27.06
N ILE A 291 20.77 -28.45 26.39
CA ILE A 291 19.88 -27.29 26.42
C ILE A 291 19.00 -27.44 27.65
N GLN A 292 19.48 -26.96 28.79
CA GLN A 292 18.64 -26.79 29.98
C GLN A 292 17.54 -25.78 29.65
N THR A 293 16.33 -26.30 29.46
CA THR A 293 15.12 -25.50 29.36
C THR A 293 14.68 -25.18 30.78
N GLU A 294 14.99 -23.98 31.25
CA GLU A 294 14.48 -23.46 32.52
C GLU A 294 12.95 -23.33 32.40
N ARG A 295 12.21 -24.25 33.02
CA ARG A 295 10.76 -24.11 33.19
C ARG A 295 10.53 -23.38 34.50
N ASP A 296 10.05 -22.15 34.41
CA ASP A 296 9.37 -21.50 35.52
C ASP A 296 8.10 -22.32 35.83
N ILE A 297 8.16 -23.10 36.91
CA ILE A 297 7.00 -23.69 37.57
C ILE A 297 7.08 -23.23 39.01
N GLU A 298 6.07 -22.47 39.45
CA GLU A 298 5.53 -22.41 40.83
C GLU A 298 4.55 -21.22 40.90
N LEU A 299 3.33 -21.25 41.46
CA LEU A 299 2.57 -22.24 42.24
C LEU A 299 1.07 -21.99 41.99
N GLN A 300 0.30 -23.07 41.86
CA GLN A 300 -1.16 -23.01 41.94
C GLN A 300 -1.55 -23.30 43.39
N ASP A 301 -1.92 -22.26 44.14
CA ASP A 301 -2.48 -22.40 45.49
C ASP A 301 -3.82 -23.14 45.42
N ASN A 302 -3.86 -24.34 46.01
CA ASN A 302 -5.11 -25.01 46.34
C ASN A 302 -5.07 -25.40 47.82
N PRO A 303 -5.90 -24.79 48.69
CA PRO A 303 -5.81 -24.99 50.12
C PRO A 303 -6.30 -26.38 50.53
N VAL A 304 -5.40 -27.16 51.11
CA VAL A 304 -5.71 -28.42 51.81
C VAL A 304 -6.39 -28.07 53.14
N LYS A 305 -7.65 -28.51 53.29
CA LYS A 305 -8.39 -28.49 54.55
C LYS A 305 -7.74 -29.43 55.56
N TRP A 306 -7.26 -28.90 56.68
CA TRP A 306 -6.87 -29.68 57.85
C TRP A 306 -8.00 -29.69 58.88
N ASP A 307 -8.43 -30.89 59.25
CA ASP A 307 -9.45 -31.14 60.25
C ASP A 307 -8.81 -31.06 61.65
N HIS A 308 -9.34 -30.18 62.50
CA HIS A 308 -8.84 -29.97 63.85
C HIS A 308 -9.62 -30.84 64.84
N SER A 309 -9.08 -32.01 65.16
CA SER A 309 -9.49 -32.76 66.33
C SER A 309 -8.30 -33.10 67.22
N ALA A 310 -8.40 -32.65 68.47
CA ALA A 310 -7.82 -33.22 69.69
C ALA A 310 -6.39 -32.82 70.10
N THR A 311 -6.38 -31.92 71.11
CA THR A 311 -5.68 -32.03 72.40
C THR A 311 -4.14 -31.88 72.49
N THR A 312 -3.76 -30.69 73.00
CA THR A 312 -2.73 -30.36 74.01
C THR A 312 -2.45 -31.47 75.05
N PRO A 313 -1.25 -31.54 75.71
CA PRO A 313 -0.73 -30.40 76.51
C PRO A 313 0.78 -30.26 76.77
N SER A 314 1.13 -29.08 77.32
CA SER A 314 2.17 -28.78 78.33
C SER A 314 3.65 -28.90 77.91
N SER A 315 4.62 -28.17 78.44
CA SER A 315 4.73 -26.94 79.23
C SER A 315 6.24 -26.68 79.44
N SER A 316 6.68 -25.46 79.18
CA SER A 316 7.62 -24.67 80.02
C SER A 316 8.92 -25.28 80.55
N SER A 317 10.06 -24.66 80.19
CA SER A 317 11.22 -24.27 81.03
C SER A 317 12.37 -23.87 80.09
N LEU A 318 12.76 -22.60 80.02
CA LEU A 318 13.69 -21.85 80.88
C LEU A 318 15.17 -22.12 80.57
N GLU A 319 15.95 -21.04 80.71
CA GLU A 319 17.41 -20.94 80.75
C GLU A 319 18.17 -20.82 79.43
N LYS A 320 19.26 -20.06 79.32
CA LYS A 320 19.83 -18.83 79.93
C LYS A 320 21.22 -18.69 79.27
N GLU A 321 21.85 -17.52 79.46
CA GLU A 321 23.27 -17.19 79.17
C GLU A 321 23.60 -16.84 77.71
N SER A 322 23.99 -15.62 77.31
CA SER A 322 24.85 -14.54 77.83
C SER A 322 26.35 -14.73 77.61
N GLY A 323 26.94 -13.77 76.88
CA GLY A 323 28.39 -13.46 76.88
C GLY A 323 29.16 -14.07 75.70
N VAL A 324 30.15 -13.45 75.04
CA VAL A 324 30.99 -12.25 75.19
C VAL A 324 31.71 -12.10 73.80
N PRO A 325 32.32 -10.94 73.43
CA PRO A 325 32.48 -10.53 72.03
C PRO A 325 33.92 -10.48 71.47
N PHE A 326 34.00 -10.14 70.17
CA PHE A 326 35.11 -9.47 69.43
C PHE A 326 36.42 -10.28 69.18
N PRO A 327 37.25 -9.94 68.17
CA PRO A 327 37.50 -8.63 67.50
C PRO A 327 36.84 -8.39 66.15
#